data_AF-A0A502E9A9-F1
#
_entry.id   AF-A0A502E9A9-F1
#
_cell.length_a   1.000
_cell.length_b   1.000
_cell.length_c   1.000
_cell.angle_alpha   90.00
_cell.angle_beta   90.00
_cell.angle_gamma   90.00
#
_symmetry.space_group_name_H-M   'P 1'
#
loop_
_entity.id
_entity.type
_entity.pdbx_description
1 polymer ?
#
loop_
_entity_poly.entity_id
_entity_poly.type
_entity_poly.pdbx_seq_one_letter_code
_entity_poly.pdbx_strand_id
1 'polypeptide(L)'
;MELAPPFVVSDPPECRFYRSLDELVLSTRLVDVEVYDAHGVRLATTSDGFDVSSVEPDQLAHVLRRWLGHMDALRESTASWPLWLLVHAAVEHTGYSR
;
A
#
# COMPACT_ATOMS: atom_id res chain seq x y z
N MET A 1 -9.70 0.70 -15.78
CA MET A 1 -9.22 1.54 -14.66
C MET A 1 -7.71 1.53 -14.74
N GLU A 2 -7.07 2.69 -14.66
CA GLU A 2 -5.61 2.80 -14.72
C GLU A 2 -5.04 2.68 -13.30
N LEU A 3 -4.10 1.77 -13.09
CA LEU A 3 -3.42 1.59 -11.81
C LEU A 3 -2.39 2.70 -11.62
N ALA A 4 -2.29 3.24 -10.40
CA ALA A 4 -1.34 4.30 -10.12
C ALA A 4 -0.42 4.00 -8.92
N PRO A 5 0.88 4.34 -9.01
CA PRO A 5 1.79 4.25 -7.88
C PRO A 5 1.50 5.31 -6.80
N PRO A 6 1.97 5.11 -5.56
CA PRO A 6 2.73 3.96 -5.08
C PRO A 6 1.91 2.67 -5.04
N PHE A 7 2.56 1.55 -5.34
CA PHE A 7 2.01 0.23 -5.05
C PHE A 7 2.36 -0.14 -3.61
N VAL A 8 1.33 -0.37 -2.80
CA VAL A 8 1.43 -0.65 -1.37
C VAL A 8 1.35 -2.15 -1.17
N VAL A 9 2.38 -2.75 -0.60
CA VAL A 9 2.36 -4.13 -0.11
C VAL A 9 2.17 -4.10 1.39
N SER A 10 1.04 -4.63 1.84
CA SER A 10 0.72 -4.83 3.24
C SER A 10 1.11 -6.25 3.64
N ASP A 11 2.09 -6.33 4.54
CA ASP A 11 2.58 -7.56 5.16
C ASP A 11 2.69 -7.31 6.66
N PRO A 12 1.56 -7.31 7.40
CA PRO A 12 1.52 -6.82 8.77
C PRO A 12 2.60 -7.45 9.66
N PRO A 13 3.34 -6.64 10.44
CA PRO A 13 3.07 -5.24 10.77
C PRO A 13 3.68 -4.24 9.78
N GLU A 14 4.27 -4.67 8.68
CA GLU A 14 5.04 -3.83 7.76
C GLU A 14 4.19 -3.36 6.56
N CYS A 15 4.61 -2.25 5.96
CA CYS A 15 4.14 -1.79 4.66
C CYS A 15 5.35 -1.41 3.80
N ARG A 16 5.36 -1.86 2.54
CA ARG A 16 6.38 -1.53 1.55
C ARG A 16 5.75 -0.78 0.38
N PHE A 17 6.50 0.14 -0.22
CA PHE A 17 5.99 1.06 -1.23
C PHE A 17 6.87 1.00 -2.47
N TYR A 18 6.28 0.75 -3.64
CA TYR A 18 7.00 0.61 -4.90
C TYR A 18 6.52 1.64 -5.93
N ARG A 19 7.41 2.09 -6.82
CA ARG A 19 7.08 3.07 -7.87
C ARG A 19 6.42 2.43 -9.09
N SER A 20 6.58 1.12 -9.25
CA SER A 20 6.02 0.36 -10.36
C SER A 20 5.68 -1.07 -9.93
N LEU A 21 4.82 -1.74 -10.70
CA LEU A 21 4.59 -3.18 -10.55
C LEU A 21 5.85 -4.00 -10.89
N ASP A 22 6.69 -3.51 -11.80
CA ASP A 22 7.94 -4.20 -12.16
C ASP A 22 8.90 -4.27 -10.96
N GLU A 23 9.08 -3.17 -10.23
CA GLU A 23 9.87 -3.16 -8.98
C GLU A 23 9.29 -4.13 -7.94
N LEU A 24 7.95 -4.20 -7.84
CA LEU A 24 7.26 -5.11 -6.94
C LEU A 24 7.51 -6.58 -7.30
N VAL A 25 7.39 -6.95 -8.58
CA VAL A 25 7.62 -8.32 -9.07
C VAL A 25 9.07 -8.75 -8.84
N LEU A 26 10.04 -7.84 -9.04
CA LEU A 26 11.46 -8.14 -8.87
C LEU A 26 11.89 -8.30 -7.41
N SER A 27 11.19 -7.65 -6.48
CA SER A 27 11.62 -7.51 -5.09
C SER A 27 11.06 -8.57 -4.13
N THR A 28 9.95 -9.23 -4.45
CA THR A 28 9.16 -9.93 -3.42
C THR A 28 8.73 -11.35 -3.81
N ARG A 29 8.82 -12.29 -2.86
CA ARG A 29 8.01 -13.51 -2.88
C ARG A 29 6.63 -13.18 -2.31
N LEU A 30 5.66 -12.92 -3.20
CA LEU A 30 4.32 -12.45 -2.87
C LEU A 30 3.42 -13.62 -2.42
N VAL A 31 3.73 -14.21 -1.27
CA VAL A 31 2.88 -15.24 -0.66
C VAL A 31 2.13 -14.60 0.50
N ASP A 32 0.80 -14.70 0.48
CA ASP A 32 -0.10 -14.23 1.55
C ASP A 32 -0.01 -12.73 1.89
N VAL A 33 0.42 -11.88 0.94
CA VAL A 33 0.45 -10.41 1.10
C VAL A 33 -0.69 -9.74 0.36
N GLU A 34 -1.15 -8.60 0.88
CA GLU A 34 -2.14 -7.76 0.20
C GLU A 34 -1.44 -6.65 -0.58
N VAL A 35 -1.79 -6.49 -1.86
CA VAL A 35 -1.22 -5.46 -2.73
C VAL A 35 -2.31 -4.48 -3.15
N TYR A 36 -2.02 -3.19 -3.06
CA TYR A 36 -2.91 -2.11 -3.47
C TYR A 36 -2.20 -1.10 -4.38
N ASP A 37 -2.94 -0.42 -5.23
CA ASP A 37 -2.50 0.83 -5.84
C ASP A 37 -2.80 2.05 -4.93
N ALA A 38 -2.37 3.24 -5.33
CA ALA A 38 -2.57 4.47 -4.55
C ALA A 38 -4.04 4.87 -4.32
N HIS A 39 -4.96 4.34 -5.13
CA HIS A 39 -6.39 4.61 -5.04
C HIS A 39 -7.14 3.56 -4.22
N GLY A 40 -6.45 2.51 -3.75
CA GLY A 40 -7.05 1.39 -3.04
C GLY A 40 -7.63 0.32 -3.95
N VAL A 41 -7.19 0.26 -5.21
CA VAL A 41 -7.45 -0.91 -6.06
C VAL A 41 -6.62 -2.07 -5.53
N ARG A 42 -7.28 -3.14 -5.10
CA ARG A 42 -6.62 -4.35 -4.62
C ARG A 42 -6.21 -5.21 -5.81
N LEU A 43 -4.96 -5.68 -5.77
CA LEU A 43 -4.39 -6.55 -6.80
C LEU A 43 -4.27 -7.98 -6.27
N ALA A 44 -4.64 -8.94 -7.10
CA ALA A 44 -4.37 -10.35 -6.87
C ALA A 44 -3.18 -10.81 -7.72
N THR A 45 -2.29 -11.59 -7.13
CA THR A 45 -1.18 -12.22 -7.85
C THR A 45 -1.73 -13.33 -8.75
N THR A 46 -1.32 -13.35 -10.01
CA THR A 46 -1.64 -14.37 -11.00
C THR A 46 -0.36 -15.03 -11.51
N SER A 47 -0.48 -16.06 -12.36
CA SER A 47 0.68 -16.69 -13.04
C SER A 47 1.49 -15.69 -13.88
N ASP A 48 0.83 -14.67 -14.40
CA ASP A 48 1.37 -13.74 -15.39
C ASP A 48 1.62 -12.34 -14.81
N GLY A 49 1.47 -12.16 -13.49
CA GLY A 49 1.71 -10.90 -12.80
C GLY A 49 0.60 -10.55 -11.81
N PHE A 50 -0.10 -9.44 -12.08
CA PHE A 50 -1.17 -8.92 -11.23
C PHE A 50 -2.44 -8.65 -12.03
N ASP A 51 -3.59 -8.92 -11.40
CA ASP A 51 -4.90 -8.52 -11.91
C ASP A 51 -5.69 -7.76 -10.84
N VAL A 52 -6.64 -6.94 -11.27
CA VAL A 52 -7.53 -6.21 -10.37
C VAL A 52 -8.51 -7.20 -9.71
N SER A 53 -8.45 -7.29 -8.39
CA SER A 53 -9.36 -8.12 -7.59
C SER A 53 -10.60 -7.33 -7.18
N SER A 54 -10.41 -6.15 -6.60
CA SER A 54 -11.48 -5.31 -6.04
C SER A 54 -11.05 -3.83 -5.97
N VAL A 55 -11.99 -2.94 -5.71
CA VAL A 55 -11.72 -1.52 -5.41
C VAL A 55 -12.16 -1.25 -3.98
N GLU A 56 -11.19 -1.14 -3.07
CA GLU A 56 -11.41 -1.06 -1.61
C GLU A 56 -10.60 0.08 -0.96
N PRO A 57 -10.89 1.37 -1.28
CA PRO A 57 -10.16 2.52 -0.73
C PRO A 57 -10.16 2.59 0.80
N ASP A 58 -11.28 2.21 1.42
CA ASP A 58 -11.42 2.19 2.88
C ASP A 58 -10.55 1.11 3.53
N GLN A 59 -10.33 -0.02 2.85
CA GLN A 59 -9.45 -1.08 3.35
C GLN A 59 -8.00 -0.60 3.33
N LEU A 60 -7.54 0.00 2.22
CA LEU A 60 -6.19 0.58 2.16
C LEU A 60 -6.01 1.68 3.21
N ALA A 61 -7.01 2.56 3.38
CA ALA A 61 -6.96 3.60 4.41
C ALA A 61 -6.87 3.00 5.82
N HIS A 62 -7.59 1.91 6.10
CA HIS A 62 -7.51 1.20 7.38
C HIS A 62 -6.10 0.61 7.61
N VAL A 63 -5.52 -0.06 6.61
CA VAL A 63 -4.16 -0.60 6.65
C VAL A 63 -3.15 0.50 6.95
N LEU A 64 -3.17 1.60 6.20
CA LEU A 64 -2.21 2.70 6.35
C LEU A 64 -2.36 3.41 7.71
N ARG A 65 -3.58 3.61 8.22
CA ARG A 65 -3.78 4.19 9.56
C ARG A 65 -3.20 3.30 10.64
N ARG A 66 -3.43 1.99 10.55
CA ARG A 66 -2.89 1.02 11.52
C ARG A 66 -1.36 1.01 11.48
N TRP A 67 -0.77 0.99 10.29
CA TRP A 67 0.67 1.02 10.11
C TRP A 67 1.29 2.34 10.59
N LEU A 68 0.76 3.50 10.17
CA LEU A 68 1.21 4.82 10.62
C LEU A 68 1.11 4.97 12.14
N GLY A 69 0.02 4.48 12.75
CA GLY A 69 -0.14 4.51 14.20
C GLY A 69 0.87 3.63 14.95
N HIS A 70 1.39 2.58 14.30
CA HIS A 70 2.48 1.76 14.85
C HIS A 70 3.84 2.45 14.72
N MET A 71 4.10 3.10 13.57
CA MET A 71 5.39 3.72 13.25
C MET A 71 5.59 5.11 13.87
N ASP A 72 4.51 5.88 14.04
CA ASP A 72 4.54 7.26 14.49
C ASP A 72 3.39 7.55 15.47
N ALA A 73 3.56 7.09 16.71
CA ALA A 73 2.59 7.25 17.80
C ALA A 73 2.36 8.71 18.23
N LEU A 74 3.12 9.68 17.71
CA LEU A 74 3.02 11.10 18.04
C LEU A 74 2.16 11.89 17.05
N ARG A 75 1.84 11.32 15.88
CA ARG A 75 1.00 11.99 14.88
C ARG A 75 -0.44 12.07 15.39
N GLU A 76 -0.98 13.28 15.45
CA GLU A 76 -2.40 13.52 15.72
C GLU A 76 -3.28 12.59 14.87
N SER A 77 -4.42 12.16 15.43
CA SER A 77 -5.26 11.09 14.90
C SER A 77 -5.40 11.11 13.37
N THR A 78 -4.82 10.12 12.70
CA THR A 78 -4.93 9.89 11.25
C THR A 78 -6.33 9.41 10.83
N ALA A 79 -7.27 9.26 11.78
CA ALA A 79 -8.61 8.76 11.55
C ALA A 79 -9.41 9.63 10.55
N SER A 80 -9.19 10.94 10.54
CA SER A 80 -9.89 11.87 9.64
C SER A 80 -9.18 12.10 8.31
N TRP A 81 -7.97 11.56 8.13
CA TRP A 81 -7.18 11.85 6.95
C TRP A 81 -7.76 11.14 5.71
N PRO A 82 -7.82 11.83 4.56
CA PRO A 82 -8.17 11.21 3.29
C PRO A 82 -7.07 10.24 2.84
N LEU A 83 -7.42 9.27 1.99
CA LEU A 83 -6.49 8.22 1.52
C LEU A 83 -5.21 8.79 0.91
N TRP A 84 -5.32 9.79 0.02
CA TRP A 84 -4.14 10.38 -0.63
C TRP A 84 -3.13 10.94 0.39
N LEU A 85 -3.61 11.51 1.50
CA LEU A 85 -2.74 12.05 2.55
C LEU A 85 -2.10 10.93 3.37
N LEU A 86 -2.82 9.84 3.63
CA LEU A 86 -2.28 8.65 4.28
C LEU A 86 -1.16 8.02 3.42
N VAL A 87 -1.40 7.88 2.11
CA VAL A 87 -0.41 7.35 1.16
C VAL A 87 0.84 8.23 1.12
N HIS A 88 0.66 9.55 0.98
CA HIS A 88 1.77 10.50 0.97
C HIS A 88 2.58 10.44 2.26
N ALA A 89 1.90 10.52 3.41
CA ALA A 89 2.54 10.48 4.72
C ALA A 89 3.29 9.17 4.97
N ALA A 90 2.80 8.05 4.44
CA ALA A 90 3.46 6.76 4.58
C ALA A 90 4.72 6.66 3.73
N VAL A 91 4.66 7.09 2.46
CA VAL A 91 5.82 7.17 1.58
C VAL A 91 6.88 8.15 2.12
N GLU A 92 6.48 9.30 2.67
CA GLU A 92 7.42 10.23 3.30
C GLU A 92 8.14 9.61 4.51
N HIS A 93 7.45 8.77 5.27
CA HIS A 93 8.00 8.19 6.49
C HIS A 93 9.05 7.10 6.20
N THR A 94 8.76 6.15 5.30
CA THR A 94 9.65 5.00 5.04
C THR A 94 10.41 5.07 3.71
N GLY A 95 9.94 5.91 2.78
CA GLY A 95 10.47 5.99 1.41
C GLY A 95 9.95 4.86 0.51
N TYR A 96 10.48 4.83 -0.72
CA TYR A 96 10.23 3.71 -1.63
C TYR A 96 11.24 2.60 -1.42
N SER A 97 10.75 1.36 -1.45
CA SER A 97 11.55 0.14 -1.45
C SER A 97 12.41 0.04 -2.73
N ARG A 98 13.48 -0.76 -2.68
CA ARG A 98 14.44 -0.97 -3.78
C ARG A 98 14.43 -2.43 -4.23
#